data_AF-A0A523ZNM7-F1
#
_entry.id   AF-A0A523ZNM7-F1
#
_cell.length_a   1.000
_cell.length_b   1.000
_cell.length_c   1.000
_cell.angle_alpha   90.00
_cell.angle_beta   90.00
_cell.angle_gamma   90.00
#
_symmetry.space_group_name_H-M   'P 1'
#
loop_
_entity.id
_entity.type
_entity.pdbx_description
1 polymer ?
#
loop_
_entity_poly.entity_id
_entity_poly.type
_entity_poly.pdbx_seq_one_letter_code
_entity_poly.pdbx_strand_id
1 'polypeptide(L)'
;MRKKKILLPALVFVFVCSSAFSLLAQDGDQTFYGNFKMGYRFVDTSGADTKYKEDLNLDTGVRLFDFSLHYTPTEQFRNLFDRIDVNIYNYGGDPFETMRLSIQKFGKYKFQYDRRKSTYFYDDQQEVSGGALYDHHTFDFARVRDSAMFEISFGKKVDFYVNYDRFTKRGNSVTTLDIN
;
A
#
# COMPACT_ATOMS: atom_id res chain seq x y z
N MET A 1 21.68 -16.41 14.63
CA MET A 1 22.81 -15.91 13.80
C MET A 1 22.74 -16.22 12.29
N ARG A 2 21.64 -16.78 11.75
CA ARG A 2 21.52 -17.14 10.30
C ARG A 2 20.90 -16.05 9.41
N LYS A 3 20.16 -15.08 9.97
CA LYS A 3 19.46 -14.01 9.22
C LYS A 3 20.40 -12.97 8.58
N LYS A 4 21.60 -12.75 9.14
CA LYS A 4 22.55 -11.74 8.64
C LYS A 4 23.18 -12.09 7.27
N LYS A 5 23.24 -13.37 6.89
CA LYS A 5 23.88 -13.80 5.62
C LYS A 5 23.02 -13.55 4.37
N ILE A 6 21.70 -13.37 4.51
CA ILE A 6 20.76 -13.13 3.40
C ILE A 6 20.51 -11.62 3.20
N LEU A 7 20.76 -10.81 4.22
CA LEU A 7 20.57 -9.36 4.19
C LEU A 7 21.52 -8.65 3.23
N LEU A 8 22.79 -9.05 3.21
CA LEU A 8 23.80 -8.43 2.36
C LEU A 8 23.51 -8.58 0.85
N PRO A 9 23.20 -9.79 0.31
CA PRO A 9 22.87 -9.92 -1.11
C PRO A 9 21.55 -9.25 -1.49
N ALA A 10 20.55 -9.24 -0.60
CA ALA A 10 19.30 -8.52 -0.86
C ALA A 10 19.50 -7.00 -0.95
N LEU A 11 20.38 -6.45 -0.12
CA LEU A 11 20.71 -5.02 -0.10
C LEU A 11 21.53 -4.61 -1.34
N VAL A 12 22.45 -5.48 -1.79
CA VAL A 12 23.19 -5.31 -3.05
C VAL A 12 22.26 -5.38 -4.25
N PHE A 13 21.30 -6.32 -4.28
CA PHE A 13 20.33 -6.44 -5.36
C PHE A 13 19.44 -5.19 -5.46
N VAL A 14 18.95 -4.68 -4.32
CA VAL A 14 18.19 -3.42 -4.25
C VAL A 14 19.00 -2.25 -4.79
N PHE A 15 20.28 -2.14 -4.40
CA PHE A 15 21.18 -1.08 -4.87
C PHE A 15 21.40 -1.14 -6.40
N VAL A 16 21.63 -2.34 -6.95
CA VAL A 16 21.83 -2.53 -8.40
C VAL A 16 20.55 -2.28 -9.20
N CYS A 17 19.37 -2.68 -8.70
CA CYS A 17 18.11 -2.33 -9.35
C CYS A 17 17.89 -0.81 -9.35
N SER A 18 18.20 -0.12 -8.25
CA SER A 18 18.02 1.33 -8.18
C SER A 18 18.91 2.13 -9.13
N SER A 19 20.14 1.68 -9.38
CA SER A 19 21.02 2.33 -10.36
C SER A 19 20.60 2.04 -11.80
N ALA A 20 20.07 0.85 -12.10
CA ALA A 20 19.58 0.49 -13.43
C ALA A 20 18.37 1.34 -13.86
N PHE A 21 17.42 1.63 -12.96
CA PHE A 21 16.27 2.49 -13.29
C PHE A 21 16.68 3.94 -13.56
N SER A 22 17.66 4.47 -12.84
CA SER A 22 18.20 5.81 -13.09
C SER A 22 18.96 5.90 -14.41
N LEU A 23 19.67 4.83 -14.80
CA LEU A 23 20.40 4.76 -16.07
C LEU A 23 19.46 4.69 -17.29
N LEU A 24 18.34 3.96 -17.17
CA LEU A 24 17.32 3.91 -18.23
C LEU A 24 16.57 5.24 -18.42
N ALA A 25 16.65 6.16 -17.46
CA ALA A 25 16.01 7.48 -17.51
C ALA A 25 16.87 8.56 -18.19
N GLN A 26 18.15 8.27 -18.47
CA GLN A 26 19.13 9.31 -18.83
C GLN A 26 19.31 9.52 -20.34
N ASP A 27 18.79 8.63 -21.19
CA ASP A 27 18.99 8.67 -22.65
C ASP A 27 17.66 8.94 -23.39
N GLY A 28 17.42 10.23 -23.71
CA GLY A 28 16.36 10.68 -24.62
C GLY A 28 15.07 11.19 -23.97
N ASP A 29 14.50 12.26 -24.56
CA ASP A 29 13.20 12.90 -24.30
C ASP A 29 12.37 12.25 -23.17
N GLN A 30 12.59 12.72 -21.92
CA GLN A 30 12.16 12.00 -20.72
C GLN A 30 10.64 11.88 -20.62
N THR A 31 10.15 10.74 -21.08
CA THR A 31 8.72 10.39 -21.09
C THR A 31 8.25 9.84 -19.75
N PHE A 32 9.17 9.46 -18.87
CA PHE A 32 8.86 9.03 -17.52
C PHE A 32 9.72 9.77 -16.51
N TYR A 33 9.14 10.13 -15.38
CA TYR A 33 9.87 10.59 -14.20
C TYR A 33 9.17 10.10 -12.95
N GLY A 34 9.93 9.96 -11.86
CA GLY A 34 9.38 9.38 -10.66
C GLY A 34 10.44 9.22 -9.59
N ASN A 35 10.02 8.69 -8.46
CA ASN A 35 10.90 8.32 -7.38
C ASN A 35 10.35 7.08 -6.69
N PHE A 36 11.22 6.37 -5.99
CA PHE A 36 10.80 5.28 -5.15
C PHE A 36 11.71 5.19 -3.93
N LYS A 37 11.12 4.77 -2.82
CA LYS A 37 11.78 4.55 -1.54
C LYS A 37 11.43 3.16 -1.07
N MET A 38 12.39 2.26 -1.17
CA MET A 38 12.29 0.91 -0.62
C MET A 38 13.30 0.69 0.49
N GLY A 39 13.04 -0.27 1.35
CA GLY A 39 13.97 -0.65 2.40
C GLY A 39 13.55 -1.92 3.11
N TYR A 40 14.24 -2.22 4.21
CA TYR A 40 13.94 -3.35 5.06
C TYR A 40 13.70 -2.84 6.48
N ARG A 41 12.57 -3.19 7.09
CA ARG A 41 12.28 -2.89 8.50
C ARG A 41 12.69 -4.08 9.37
N PHE A 42 13.37 -3.76 10.46
CA PHE A 42 13.60 -4.67 11.58
C PHE A 42 12.71 -4.27 12.74
N VAL A 43 12.09 -5.26 13.37
CA VAL A 43 11.30 -5.11 14.57
C VAL A 43 11.89 -6.04 15.61
N ASP A 44 12.22 -5.48 16.76
CA ASP A 44 12.73 -6.18 17.93
C ASP A 44 11.95 -5.66 19.14
N THR A 45 11.09 -6.51 19.66
CA THR A 45 10.19 -6.23 20.78
C THR A 45 10.59 -7.11 21.96
N SER A 46 10.43 -6.58 23.17
CA SER A 46 10.63 -7.35 24.40
C SER A 46 9.44 -7.10 25.33
N GLY A 47 8.91 -8.16 25.95
CA GLY A 47 7.71 -8.08 26.76
C GLY A 47 6.43 -8.31 25.94
N ALA A 48 5.54 -7.31 25.91
CA ALA A 48 4.17 -7.44 25.40
C ALA A 48 4.07 -7.23 23.88
N ASP A 49 4.35 -8.28 23.10
CA ASP A 49 4.26 -8.25 21.63
C ASP A 49 2.85 -7.93 21.09
N THR A 50 1.81 -8.40 21.78
CA THR A 50 0.42 -8.06 21.45
C THR A 50 0.20 -6.56 21.55
N LYS A 51 0.68 -5.94 22.63
CA LYS A 51 0.57 -4.49 22.83
C LYS A 51 1.30 -3.68 21.76
N TYR A 52 2.50 -4.11 21.36
CA TYR A 52 3.19 -3.51 20.23
C TYR A 52 2.37 -3.61 18.93
N LYS A 53 1.74 -4.76 18.68
CA LYS A 53 0.93 -4.98 17.48
C LYS A 53 -0.38 -4.17 17.52
N GLU A 54 -0.93 -3.89 18.69
CA GLU A 54 -2.06 -2.96 18.83
C GLU A 54 -1.69 -1.51 18.53
N ASP A 55 -0.60 -1.04 19.14
CA ASP A 55 -0.23 0.38 19.11
C ASP A 55 0.43 0.77 17.76
N LEU A 56 1.23 -0.13 17.18
CA LEU A 56 2.01 0.15 15.97
C LEU A 56 1.72 -0.78 14.79
N ASN A 57 1.54 -2.09 15.04
CA ASN A 57 1.25 -3.10 14.01
C ASN A 57 2.21 -3.12 12.81
N LEU A 58 3.51 -2.92 13.06
CA LEU A 58 4.53 -2.95 12.01
C LEU A 58 5.28 -4.28 12.04
N ASP A 59 5.37 -4.96 10.89
CA ASP A 59 6.12 -6.21 10.81
C ASP A 59 7.57 -5.99 10.33
N THR A 60 8.43 -6.97 10.65
CA THR A 60 9.75 -7.10 10.02
C THR A 60 9.59 -7.49 8.54
N GLY A 61 10.35 -6.87 7.63
CA GLY A 61 10.40 -7.28 6.24
C GLY A 61 10.76 -6.18 5.24
N VAL A 62 10.78 -6.55 3.96
CA VAL A 62 10.96 -5.60 2.85
C VAL A 62 9.73 -4.70 2.74
N ARG A 63 9.94 -3.42 2.46
CA ARG A 63 8.90 -2.40 2.31
C ARG A 63 9.14 -1.54 1.09
N LEU A 64 8.04 -1.21 0.41
CA LEU A 64 7.96 -0.10 -0.53
C LEU A 64 7.26 1.06 0.19
N PHE A 65 8.06 1.94 0.79
CA PHE A 65 7.54 3.06 1.55
C PHE A 65 6.86 4.09 0.65
N ASP A 66 7.48 4.36 -0.49
CA ASP A 66 7.01 5.33 -1.45
C ASP A 66 7.34 4.84 -2.86
N PHE A 67 6.42 5.00 -3.78
CA PHE A 67 6.65 4.87 -5.20
C PHE A 67 5.73 5.86 -5.90
N SER A 68 6.33 6.74 -6.68
CA SER A 68 5.64 7.70 -7.51
C SER A 68 6.20 7.62 -8.91
N LEU A 69 5.32 7.42 -9.89
CA LEU A 69 5.65 7.36 -11.29
C LEU A 69 4.70 8.27 -12.06
N HIS A 70 5.28 9.10 -12.91
CA HIS A 70 4.60 9.96 -13.84
C HIS A 70 5.09 9.61 -15.25
N TYR A 71 4.15 9.35 -16.15
CA TYR A 71 4.44 8.99 -17.52
C TYR A 71 3.64 9.85 -18.49
N THR A 72 4.36 10.47 -19.43
CA THR A 72 3.85 11.25 -20.55
C THR A 72 4.27 10.54 -21.84
N PRO A 73 3.34 9.99 -22.63
CA PRO A 73 3.69 9.15 -23.77
C PRO A 73 4.32 9.91 -24.94
N THR A 74 5.22 9.22 -25.67
CA THR A 74 5.68 9.62 -27.01
C THR A 74 4.62 9.36 -28.09
N GLU A 75 4.96 9.65 -29.35
CA GLU A 75 4.06 9.57 -30.52
C GLU A 75 3.24 8.26 -30.61
N GLN A 76 3.80 7.12 -30.20
CA GLN A 76 3.12 5.82 -30.31
C GLN A 76 1.86 5.72 -29.42
N PHE A 77 1.90 6.26 -28.20
CA PHE A 77 0.81 6.12 -27.21
C PHE A 77 0.02 7.40 -26.96
N ARG A 78 0.47 8.53 -27.51
CA ARG A 78 -0.18 9.85 -27.38
C ARG A 78 -1.65 9.84 -27.83
N ASN A 79 -2.06 8.95 -28.73
CA ASN A 79 -3.47 8.86 -29.15
C ASN A 79 -4.38 8.22 -28.10
N LEU A 80 -3.84 7.38 -27.21
CA LEU A 80 -4.61 6.69 -26.19
C LEU A 80 -4.79 7.58 -24.96
N PHE A 81 -3.70 8.03 -24.36
CA PHE A 81 -3.70 8.87 -23.15
C PHE A 81 -2.64 9.97 -23.28
N ASP A 82 -2.74 10.98 -22.42
CA ASP A 82 -1.76 12.06 -22.30
C ASP A 82 -0.91 11.93 -21.03
N ARG A 83 -1.43 11.24 -20.01
CA ARG A 83 -0.76 11.11 -18.72
C ARG A 83 -1.18 9.84 -17.99
N ILE A 84 -0.19 9.17 -17.38
CA ILE A 84 -0.40 8.13 -16.38
C ILE A 84 0.33 8.54 -15.10
N ASP A 85 -0.34 8.42 -13.97
CA ASP A 85 0.24 8.59 -12.64
C ASP A 85 -0.01 7.35 -11.80
N VAL A 86 1.04 6.83 -11.17
CA VAL A 86 0.97 5.73 -10.22
C VAL A 86 1.60 6.17 -8.92
N ASN A 87 0.87 6.05 -7.82
CA ASN A 87 1.38 6.34 -6.49
C ASN A 87 1.07 5.16 -5.56
N ILE A 88 2.08 4.68 -4.84
CA ILE A 88 1.95 3.58 -3.90
C ILE A 88 2.67 4.01 -2.61
N TYR A 89 2.01 3.81 -1.47
CA TYR A 89 2.57 4.14 -0.16
C TYR A 89 2.47 2.97 0.79
N ASN A 90 3.55 2.77 1.55
CA ASN A 90 3.67 1.80 2.65
C ASN A 90 3.25 0.38 2.27
N TYR A 91 3.58 -0.06 1.06
CA TYR A 91 3.19 -1.39 0.58
C TYR A 91 4.15 -2.47 1.08
N GLY A 92 3.60 -3.62 1.49
CA GLY A 92 4.39 -4.80 1.85
C GLY A 92 4.32 -5.18 3.33
N GLY A 93 3.23 -4.87 4.02
CA GLY A 93 3.00 -5.28 5.41
C GLY A 93 3.06 -4.15 6.44
N ASP A 94 2.75 -2.92 6.03
CA ASP A 94 2.41 -1.85 6.98
C ASP A 94 0.89 -1.84 7.20
N PRO A 95 0.41 -1.31 8.34
CA PRO A 95 -0.99 -1.40 8.68
C PRO A 95 -1.88 -0.54 7.79
N PHE A 96 -1.30 0.47 7.12
CA PHE A 96 -2.01 1.31 6.17
C PHE A 96 -1.27 1.32 4.84
N GLU A 97 -1.86 0.68 3.84
CA GLU A 97 -1.31 0.61 2.49
C GLU A 97 -2.24 1.39 1.56
N THR A 98 -1.68 2.20 0.67
CA THR A 98 -2.48 2.91 -0.34
C THR A 98 -1.86 2.80 -1.72
N MET A 99 -2.72 2.71 -2.73
CA MET A 99 -2.34 2.74 -4.13
C MET A 99 -3.32 3.62 -4.88
N ARG A 100 -2.80 4.43 -5.79
CA ARG A 100 -3.56 5.25 -6.74
C ARG A 100 -3.00 5.06 -8.13
N LEU A 101 -3.89 4.80 -9.07
CA LEU A 101 -3.63 4.84 -10.51
C LEU A 101 -4.53 5.91 -11.12
N SER A 102 -3.95 6.79 -11.93
CA SER A 102 -4.68 7.79 -12.72
C SER A 102 -4.23 7.69 -14.17
N ILE A 103 -5.19 7.66 -15.09
CA ILE A 103 -4.95 7.67 -16.53
C ILE A 103 -5.84 8.75 -17.13
N GLN A 104 -5.26 9.67 -17.89
CA GLN A 104 -5.99 10.81 -18.42
C GLN A 104 -5.68 11.05 -19.89
N LYS A 105 -6.72 11.40 -20.65
CA LYS A 105 -6.64 12.02 -21.97
C LYS A 105 -7.38 13.36 -21.90
N PHE A 106 -6.66 14.47 -22.03
CA PHE A 106 -7.20 15.80 -21.78
C PHE A 106 -8.38 16.11 -22.71
N GLY A 107 -9.49 16.55 -22.11
CA GLY A 107 -10.74 16.86 -22.82
C GLY A 107 -11.48 15.64 -23.38
N LYS A 108 -11.06 14.41 -23.06
CA LYS A 108 -11.74 13.18 -23.50
C LYS A 108 -12.15 12.28 -22.35
N TYR A 109 -11.23 11.92 -21.47
CA TYR A 109 -11.56 11.05 -20.35
C TYR A 109 -10.54 11.14 -19.21
N LYS A 110 -10.98 10.74 -18.02
CA LYS A 110 -10.14 10.52 -16.85
C LYS A 110 -10.59 9.26 -16.14
N PHE A 111 -9.66 8.34 -15.93
CA PHE A 111 -9.85 7.17 -15.09
C PHE A 111 -8.99 7.32 -13.83
N GLN A 112 -9.57 7.06 -12.67
CA GLN A 112 -8.84 7.00 -11.41
C GLN A 112 -9.28 5.75 -10.65
N TYR A 113 -8.30 5.02 -10.11
CA TYR A 113 -8.51 3.92 -9.20
C TYR A 113 -7.71 4.15 -7.93
N ASP A 114 -8.37 4.01 -6.78
CA ASP A 114 -7.76 4.08 -5.47
C ASP A 114 -8.03 2.78 -4.71
N ARG A 115 -6.97 2.22 -4.14
CA ARG A 115 -7.05 1.12 -3.17
C ARG A 115 -6.48 1.60 -1.85
N ARG A 116 -7.23 1.37 -0.77
CA ARG A 116 -6.77 1.60 0.61
C ARG A 116 -6.98 0.33 1.42
N LYS A 117 -5.91 -0.17 2.02
CA LYS A 117 -5.96 -1.29 2.97
C LYS A 117 -5.59 -0.77 4.35
N SER A 118 -6.37 -1.17 5.36
CA SER A 118 -6.09 -0.94 6.77
C SER A 118 -6.18 -2.26 7.52
N THR A 119 -5.15 -2.64 8.26
CA THR A 119 -5.20 -3.74 9.22
C THR A 119 -5.47 -3.21 10.61
N TYR A 120 -6.19 -4.00 11.40
CA TYR A 120 -6.52 -3.70 12.77
C TYR A 120 -6.24 -4.94 13.62
N PHE A 121 -5.55 -4.72 14.73
CA PHE A 121 -5.21 -5.76 15.70
C PHE A 121 -5.57 -5.26 17.10
N TYR A 122 -6.22 -6.10 17.89
CA TYR A 122 -6.59 -5.87 19.27
C TYR A 122 -6.64 -7.21 20.01
N ASP A 123 -5.89 -7.32 21.10
CA ASP A 123 -5.74 -8.52 21.91
C ASP A 123 -5.17 -8.14 23.30
N ASP A 124 -6.04 -7.54 24.14
CA ASP A 124 -5.70 -7.09 25.49
C ASP A 124 -6.18 -8.09 26.56
N GLN A 125 -5.56 -9.26 26.57
CA GLN A 125 -5.87 -10.35 27.51
C GLN A 125 -5.11 -10.27 28.84
N GLN A 126 -4.94 -9.09 29.42
CA GLN A 126 -4.27 -8.98 30.72
C GLN A 126 -5.09 -9.64 31.82
N GLU A 127 -4.47 -10.51 32.61
CA GLU A 127 -5.10 -11.19 33.74
C GLU A 127 -5.14 -10.24 34.95
N VAL A 128 -6.32 -10.06 35.54
CA VAL A 128 -6.47 -9.40 36.85
C VAL A 128 -6.28 -10.41 37.98
N SER A 129 -5.82 -9.93 39.14
CA SER A 129 -5.67 -10.75 40.34
C SER A 129 -6.96 -11.54 40.62
N GLY A 130 -6.89 -12.87 40.49
CA GLY A 130 -8.07 -13.76 40.58
C GLY A 130 -8.34 -14.64 39.36
N GLY A 131 -7.50 -14.63 38.31
CA GLY A 131 -7.62 -15.57 37.19
C GLY A 131 -8.50 -15.14 36.03
N ALA A 132 -9.05 -13.90 36.07
CA ALA A 132 -9.96 -13.41 35.05
C ALA A 132 -9.24 -12.51 34.03
N LEU A 133 -9.61 -12.59 32.76
CA LEU A 133 -9.13 -11.70 31.71
C LEU A 133 -9.81 -10.33 31.80
N TYR A 134 -9.07 -9.26 31.52
CA TYR A 134 -9.55 -7.87 31.55
C TYR A 134 -10.49 -7.54 30.37
N ASP A 135 -10.21 -8.09 29.18
CA ASP A 135 -11.09 -7.98 28.01
C ASP A 135 -11.25 -9.35 27.30
N HIS A 136 -12.49 -9.67 26.93
CA HIS A 136 -12.87 -10.88 26.19
C HIS A 136 -13.02 -10.66 24.68
N HIS A 137 -12.65 -9.49 24.17
CA HIS A 137 -12.70 -9.17 22.76
C HIS A 137 -11.33 -9.32 22.11
N THR A 138 -11.29 -9.96 20.94
CA THR A 138 -10.10 -9.98 20.09
C THR A 138 -10.47 -9.63 18.66
N PHE A 139 -9.66 -8.81 18.03
CA PHE A 139 -9.86 -8.37 16.65
C PHE A 139 -8.56 -8.54 15.87
N ASP A 140 -8.59 -9.29 14.78
CA ASP A 140 -7.50 -9.32 13.81
C ASP A 140 -8.12 -9.35 12.42
N PHE A 141 -8.23 -8.18 11.79
CA PHE A 141 -8.83 -8.08 10.47
C PHE A 141 -8.18 -7.02 9.60
N ALA A 142 -8.29 -7.22 8.29
CA ALA A 142 -8.00 -6.23 7.27
C ALA A 142 -9.30 -5.70 6.67
N ARG A 143 -9.35 -4.39 6.44
CA ARG A 143 -10.36 -3.71 5.62
C ARG A 143 -9.70 -3.22 4.34
N VAL A 144 -10.31 -3.52 3.20
CA VAL A 144 -9.88 -2.99 1.90
C VAL A 144 -11.04 -2.20 1.31
N ARG A 145 -10.77 -0.95 0.94
CA ARG A 145 -11.64 -0.10 0.13
C ARG A 145 -11.02 0.05 -1.24
N ASP A 146 -11.74 -0.40 -2.25
CA ASP A 146 -11.42 -0.19 -3.66
C ASP A 146 -12.43 0.81 -4.22
N SER A 147 -11.96 1.91 -4.81
CA SER A 147 -12.82 2.89 -5.47
C SER A 147 -12.30 3.22 -6.86
N ALA A 148 -13.19 3.32 -7.85
CA ALA A 148 -12.85 3.74 -9.19
C ALA A 148 -13.78 4.85 -9.66
N MET A 149 -13.23 5.83 -10.35
CA MET A 149 -13.97 6.89 -11.02
C MET A 149 -13.57 6.88 -12.48
N PHE A 150 -14.57 6.92 -13.35
CA PHE A 150 -14.40 7.12 -14.78
C PHE A 150 -15.23 8.31 -15.22
N GLU A 151 -14.55 9.30 -15.78
CA GLU A 151 -15.13 10.48 -16.41
C GLU A 151 -14.88 10.39 -17.91
N ILE A 152 -15.91 10.65 -18.70
CA ILE A 152 -15.81 10.76 -20.16
C ILE A 152 -16.50 12.04 -20.63
N SER A 153 -15.76 12.81 -21.42
CA SER A 153 -16.16 14.11 -21.97
C SER A 153 -16.51 13.96 -23.44
N PHE A 154 -17.72 14.38 -23.81
CA PHE A 154 -18.18 14.48 -25.19
C PHE A 154 -18.14 15.95 -25.63
N GLY A 155 -16.96 16.35 -26.11
CA GLY A 155 -16.70 17.74 -26.51
C GLY A 155 -16.63 18.67 -25.30
N LYS A 156 -17.25 19.85 -25.40
CA LYS A 156 -17.24 20.87 -24.32
C LYS A 156 -18.57 21.00 -23.58
N LYS A 157 -19.52 20.10 -23.83
CA LYS A 157 -20.93 20.30 -23.46
C LYS A 157 -21.48 19.24 -22.50
N VAL A 158 -20.93 18.03 -22.53
CA VAL A 158 -21.49 16.90 -21.79
C VAL A 158 -20.36 16.06 -21.23
N ASP A 159 -20.41 15.81 -19.92
CA ASP A 159 -19.52 14.91 -19.20
C ASP A 159 -20.36 13.83 -18.50
N PHE A 160 -19.91 12.59 -18.55
CA PHE A 160 -20.51 11.47 -17.84
C PHE A 160 -19.55 10.91 -16.80
N TYR A 161 -20.11 10.54 -15.64
CA TYR A 161 -19.36 10.04 -14.50
C TYR A 161 -19.89 8.66 -14.10
N VAL A 162 -18.97 7.70 -13.98
CA VAL A 162 -19.24 6.37 -13.42
C VAL A 162 -18.34 6.19 -12.21
N ASN A 163 -18.94 5.93 -11.07
CA ASN A 163 -18.23 5.67 -9.82
C ASN A 163 -18.49 4.24 -9.36
N TYR A 164 -17.47 3.62 -8.80
CA TYR A 164 -17.51 2.29 -8.23
C TYR A 164 -16.84 2.32 -6.86
N ASP A 165 -17.49 1.70 -5.87
CA ASP A 165 -16.94 1.53 -4.54
C ASP A 165 -17.18 0.10 -4.05
N ARG A 166 -16.14 -0.51 -3.49
CA ARG A 166 -16.20 -1.83 -2.87
C ARG A 166 -15.46 -1.83 -1.54
N PHE A 167 -16.15 -2.34 -0.53
CA PHE A 167 -15.63 -2.50 0.81
C PHE A 167 -15.57 -3.98 1.14
N THR A 168 -14.41 -4.44 1.59
CA THR A 168 -14.24 -5.81 2.08
C THR A 168 -13.59 -5.79 3.45
N LYS A 169 -14.06 -6.67 4.34
CA LYS A 169 -13.44 -6.97 5.64
C LYS A 169 -13.09 -8.45 5.64
N ARG A 170 -11.87 -8.81 6.04
CA ARG A 170 -11.42 -10.20 6.16
C ARG A 170 -10.60 -10.38 7.44
N GLY A 171 -10.81 -11.47 8.15
CA GLY A 171 -10.15 -11.78 9.42
C GLY A 171 -11.16 -12.04 10.53
N ASN A 172 -10.64 -12.22 11.73
CA ASN A 172 -11.40 -12.64 12.90
C ASN A 172 -11.85 -11.43 13.73
N SER A 173 -13.00 -11.59 14.37
CA SER A 173 -13.53 -10.62 15.33
C SER A 173 -14.33 -11.42 16.33
N VAL A 174 -13.72 -11.69 17.49
CA VAL A 174 -14.36 -12.38 18.60
C VAL A 174 -14.88 -11.32 19.55
N THR A 175 -16.19 -11.27 19.71
CA THR A 175 -16.85 -10.29 20.59
C THR A 175 -17.05 -10.81 22.01
N THR A 176 -16.93 -12.11 22.24
CA THR A 176 -16.95 -12.71 23.58
C THR A 176 -16.21 -14.04 23.53
N LEU A 177 -15.19 -14.20 24.36
CA LEU A 177 -14.47 -15.46 24.56
C LEU A 177 -15.25 -16.34 25.54
N ASP A 178 -15.37 -17.62 25.20
CA ASP A 178 -15.91 -18.64 26.09
C ASP A 178 -14.77 -19.17 26.95
N ILE A 179 -14.79 -18.84 28.23
CA ILE A 179 -13.80 -19.28 29.23
C ILE A 179 -14.45 -20.38 30.05
N ASN A 180 -14.03 -21.62 29.79
CA ASN A 180 -14.35 -22.77 30.64
C ASN A 180 -13.35 -22.90 31.79
#